data_AF-A0A067YD83-F1
#
_entry.id   AF-A0A067YD83-F1
#
_cell.length_a   1.000
_cell.length_b   1.000
_cell.length_c   1.000
_cell.angle_alpha   90.00
_cell.angle_beta   90.00
_cell.angle_gamma   90.00
#
_symmetry.space_group_name_H-M   'P 1'
#
loop_
_entity.id
_entity.type
_entity.pdbx_description
1 polymer ?
#
loop_
_entity_poly.entity_id
_entity_poly.type
_entity_poly.pdbx_seq_one_letter_code
_entity_poly.pdbx_strand_id
1 'polypeptide(L)'
;MMKFLVMMLFMMPLCLKKNMFWLVQMLLMLMMLMFMNLTISVENFGNMSYMFGCDMISYGLILLSIWISSLMIMASESLYKNKFYSNLFLFNIIFLLFMLYLTFSVMNLFLFYLFFESSLIPTLMLIIGWGYQPERIQAGMYLLFYTLFASLPLLMGIFYVYQEMNYMMMYFLKFYDYNLFMLYLCLIMAFLVKMPMYFVHLWLPKAHVEAPISGSMILAAIMLKLGGYGLLRIMIILQKINFKMGYIWIVISLIGGFYISLKCFCQIDMKSLIAYSSVAHMSVVIGGIMTMNYWGYMGSYILMIGHGLCSSGMFCLSNMNYERLNSRSLFMNKGMMNFMPSMSLWWFLLMSSNMAAPPSLNLMGEISLINSLVSWSWLSMIMLMSISFF
;
A
#
# COMPACT_ATOMS: atom_id res chain seq x y z
N MET A 1 -0.48 -4.85 -22.20
CA MET A 1 -0.19 -5.42 -20.86
C MET A 1 0.21 -6.91 -20.87
N MET A 2 -0.40 -7.74 -21.72
CA MET A 2 -0.16 -9.21 -21.74
C MET A 2 1.31 -9.67 -21.76
N LYS A 3 2.22 -8.97 -22.42
CA LYS A 3 3.65 -9.32 -22.45
C LYS A 3 4.26 -9.50 -21.06
N PHE A 4 3.91 -8.64 -20.10
CA PHE A 4 4.42 -8.75 -18.73
C PHE A 4 3.72 -9.87 -17.95
N LEU A 5 2.42 -10.07 -18.18
CA LEU A 5 1.66 -11.17 -17.57
C LEU A 5 2.25 -12.53 -17.97
N VAL A 6 2.52 -12.71 -19.27
CA VAL A 6 3.14 -13.93 -19.81
C VAL A 6 4.53 -14.14 -19.23
N MET A 7 5.34 -13.08 -19.13
CA MET A 7 6.66 -13.18 -18.51
C MET A 7 6.58 -13.66 -17.04
N MET A 8 5.63 -13.13 -16.25
CA MET A 8 5.44 -13.59 -14.87
C MET A 8 4.95 -15.04 -14.78
N LEU A 9 4.05 -15.47 -15.67
CA LEU A 9 3.62 -16.88 -15.73
C LEU A 9 4.79 -17.83 -15.99
N PHE A 10 5.73 -17.45 -16.86
CA PHE A 10 6.94 -18.25 -17.10
C PHE A 10 7.95 -18.22 -15.95
N MET A 11 7.90 -17.19 -15.09
CA MET A 11 8.75 -17.14 -13.89
C MET A 11 8.29 -18.09 -12.77
N MET A 12 6.98 -18.35 -12.66
CA MET A 12 6.41 -19.24 -11.63
C MET A 12 7.07 -20.64 -11.56
N PRO A 13 7.24 -21.39 -12.67
CA PRO A 13 7.92 -22.69 -12.62
C PRO A 13 9.42 -22.58 -12.31
N LEU A 14 10.06 -21.44 -12.59
CA LEU A 14 11.49 -21.24 -12.28
C LEU A 14 11.73 -21.16 -10.77
N CYS A 15 10.77 -20.68 -9.98
CA CYS A 15 10.87 -20.60 -8.51
C CYS A 15 11.05 -21.96 -7.83
N LEU A 16 10.50 -23.02 -8.42
CA LEU A 16 10.51 -24.36 -7.81
C LEU A 16 11.83 -25.11 -8.08
N LYS A 17 12.62 -24.67 -9.06
CA LYS A 17 13.92 -25.27 -9.37
C LYS A 17 14.96 -24.89 -8.31
N LYS A 18 15.86 -25.84 -8.00
CA LYS A 18 16.95 -25.63 -7.04
C LYS A 18 17.89 -24.51 -7.51
N ASN A 19 18.36 -23.68 -6.57
CA ASN A 19 19.36 -22.62 -6.75
C ASN A 19 18.98 -21.44 -7.68
N MET A 20 17.70 -21.24 -7.98
CA MET A 20 17.26 -20.15 -8.88
C MET A 20 16.91 -18.83 -8.17
N PHE A 21 17.22 -18.68 -6.88
CA PHE A 21 16.82 -17.52 -6.07
C PHE A 21 17.28 -16.18 -6.65
N TRP A 22 18.57 -16.04 -6.92
CA TRP A 22 19.14 -14.83 -7.50
C TRP A 22 18.73 -14.61 -8.95
N LEU A 23 18.52 -15.69 -9.72
CA LEU A 23 18.07 -15.58 -11.11
C LEU A 23 16.66 -15.00 -11.19
N VAL A 24 15.76 -15.41 -10.29
CA VAL A 24 14.42 -14.82 -10.18
C VAL A 24 14.49 -13.33 -9.89
N GLN A 25 15.36 -12.90 -8.96
CA GLN A 25 15.54 -11.49 -8.66
C GLN A 25 16.03 -10.70 -9.89
N MET A 26 17.03 -11.22 -10.61
CA MET A 26 17.56 -10.55 -11.80
C MET A 26 16.51 -10.45 -12.91
N LEU A 27 15.66 -11.46 -13.08
CA LEU A 27 14.53 -11.41 -14.01
C LEU A 27 13.51 -10.34 -13.62
N LEU A 28 13.19 -10.18 -12.33
CA LEU A 28 12.30 -9.10 -11.86
C LEU A 28 12.90 -7.71 -12.11
N MET A 29 14.21 -7.55 -11.92
CA MET A 29 14.89 -6.29 -12.26
C MET A 29 14.88 -6.02 -13.77
N LEU A 30 14.99 -7.05 -14.59
CA LEU A 30 14.82 -6.91 -16.04
C LEU A 30 13.37 -6.54 -16.41
N MET A 31 12.38 -7.12 -15.72
CA MET A 31 10.97 -6.73 -15.88
C MET A 31 10.73 -5.25 -15.57
N MET A 32 11.36 -4.74 -14.51
CA MET A 32 11.30 -3.33 -14.15
C MET A 32 11.78 -2.43 -15.29
N LEU A 33 12.97 -2.72 -15.83
CA LEU A 33 13.54 -1.93 -16.92
C LEU A 33 12.65 -1.97 -18.17
N MET A 34 12.10 -3.14 -18.50
CA MET A 34 11.17 -3.28 -19.62
C MET A 34 9.83 -2.55 -19.40
N PHE A 35 9.36 -2.47 -18.14
CA PHE A 35 8.14 -1.75 -17.79
C PHE A 35 8.34 -0.24 -17.82
N MET A 36 9.50 0.25 -17.36
CA MET A 36 9.89 1.66 -17.44
C MET A 36 9.87 2.20 -18.88
N ASN A 37 10.22 1.35 -19.85
CA ASN A 37 10.26 1.71 -21.27
C ASN A 37 8.87 1.72 -21.95
N LEU A 38 7.78 1.60 -21.20
CA LEU A 38 6.44 1.69 -21.78
C LEU A 38 6.08 3.14 -22.10
N THR A 39 5.61 3.36 -23.32
CA THR A 39 4.96 4.61 -23.69
C THR A 39 3.58 4.67 -23.06
N ILE A 40 3.34 5.73 -22.30
CA ILE A 40 2.06 5.99 -21.60
C ILE A 40 1.64 7.41 -21.92
N SER A 41 0.40 7.54 -22.38
CA SER A 41 -0.29 8.82 -22.48
C SER A 41 -0.69 9.30 -21.08
N VAL A 42 -0.52 10.60 -20.83
CA VAL A 42 -0.87 11.22 -19.54
C VAL A 42 -2.37 11.17 -19.26
N GLU A 43 -3.19 11.33 -20.30
CA GLU A 43 -4.64 11.54 -20.14
C GLU A 43 -5.49 10.28 -20.33
N ASN A 44 -5.02 9.34 -21.15
CA ASN A 44 -5.80 8.18 -21.56
C ASN A 44 -5.16 6.87 -21.11
N PHE A 45 -6.01 5.85 -20.95
CA PHE A 45 -5.58 4.48 -20.77
C PHE A 45 -4.73 4.03 -21.97
N GLY A 46 -3.48 3.70 -21.69
CA GLY A 46 -2.53 3.15 -22.64
C GLY A 46 -2.38 1.62 -22.57
N ASN A 47 -1.74 1.04 -23.59
CA ASN A 47 -1.34 -0.37 -23.62
C ASN A 47 -2.47 -1.39 -23.39
N MET A 48 -3.64 -1.10 -23.96
CA MET A 48 -4.86 -1.92 -23.85
C MET A 48 -4.67 -3.30 -24.48
N SER A 49 -5.08 -4.34 -23.77
CA SER A 49 -5.15 -5.72 -24.27
C SER A 49 -6.19 -6.51 -23.47
N TYR A 50 -7.18 -7.11 -24.15
CA TYR A 50 -8.36 -7.74 -23.53
C TYR A 50 -9.04 -6.81 -22.52
N MET A 51 -9.00 -7.14 -21.22
CA MET A 51 -9.57 -6.35 -20.12
C MET A 51 -8.52 -5.59 -19.31
N PHE A 52 -7.26 -5.59 -19.78
CA PHE A 52 -6.14 -4.93 -19.11
C PHE A 52 -5.76 -3.64 -19.82
N GLY A 53 -5.39 -2.62 -19.05
CA GLY A 53 -4.69 -1.45 -19.54
C GLY A 53 -4.01 -0.67 -18.42
N CYS A 54 -3.44 0.48 -18.79
CA CYS A 54 -2.60 1.26 -17.89
C CYS A 54 -2.87 2.75 -18.03
N ASP A 55 -3.35 3.38 -16.97
CA ASP A 55 -3.21 4.81 -16.73
C ASP A 55 -1.90 5.15 -16.02
N MET A 56 -1.61 6.44 -15.90
CA MET A 56 -0.51 6.95 -15.09
C MET A 56 -0.51 6.43 -13.65
N ILE A 57 -1.69 6.32 -13.02
CA ILE A 57 -1.79 5.86 -11.62
C ILE A 57 -1.47 4.38 -11.49
N SER A 58 -2.10 3.55 -12.33
CA SER A 58 -1.79 2.12 -12.38
C SER A 58 -0.35 1.88 -12.77
N TYR A 59 0.23 2.72 -13.63
CA TYR A 59 1.63 2.61 -14.02
C TYR A 59 2.56 2.75 -12.83
N GLY A 60 2.44 3.84 -12.06
CA GLY A 60 3.30 4.05 -10.89
C GLY A 60 3.14 2.95 -9.84
N LEU A 61 1.93 2.46 -9.61
CA LEU A 61 1.68 1.40 -8.64
C LEU A 61 2.16 0.01 -9.12
N ILE A 62 2.03 -0.31 -10.40
CA ILE A 62 2.58 -1.54 -10.99
C ILE A 62 4.10 -1.50 -10.92
N LEU A 63 4.70 -0.37 -11.31
CA LEU A 63 6.13 -0.16 -11.27
C LEU A 63 6.66 -0.32 -9.83
N LEU A 64 6.01 0.32 -8.86
CA LEU A 64 6.30 0.16 -7.45
C LEU A 64 6.21 -1.32 -7.03
N SER A 65 5.19 -2.05 -7.49
CA SER A 65 4.99 -3.46 -7.12
C SER A 65 6.11 -4.38 -7.58
N ILE A 66 6.55 -4.24 -8.82
CA ILE A 66 7.63 -5.05 -9.37
C ILE A 66 8.96 -4.66 -8.66
N TRP A 67 9.17 -3.37 -8.34
CA TRP A 67 10.37 -2.90 -7.65
C TRP A 67 10.49 -3.42 -6.22
N ILE A 68 9.42 -3.33 -5.43
CA ILE A 68 9.44 -3.87 -4.05
C ILE A 68 9.57 -5.38 -4.09
N SER A 69 8.96 -6.06 -5.05
CA SER A 69 9.10 -7.52 -5.15
C SER A 69 10.55 -7.98 -5.35
N SER A 70 11.36 -7.25 -6.12
CA SER A 70 12.78 -7.57 -6.25
C SER A 70 13.56 -7.25 -4.97
N LEU A 71 13.28 -6.12 -4.30
CA LEU A 71 13.91 -5.76 -3.02
C LEU A 71 13.56 -6.73 -1.89
N MET A 72 12.34 -7.28 -1.87
CA MET A 72 11.93 -8.29 -0.89
C MET A 72 12.79 -9.56 -0.98
N ILE A 73 13.10 -10.00 -2.19
CA ILE A 73 13.96 -11.17 -2.42
C ILE A 73 15.37 -10.87 -1.90
N MET A 74 15.89 -9.67 -2.16
CA MET A 74 17.20 -9.25 -1.64
C MET A 74 17.24 -9.18 -0.10
N ALA A 75 16.21 -8.60 0.51
CA ALA A 75 16.12 -8.42 1.96
C ALA A 75 15.94 -9.74 2.73
N SER A 76 15.57 -10.83 2.04
CA SER A 76 15.32 -12.14 2.63
C SER A 76 16.45 -13.15 2.37
N GLU A 77 17.67 -12.67 2.13
CA GLU A 77 18.86 -13.52 1.94
C GLU A 77 19.10 -14.47 3.14
N SER A 78 18.76 -14.03 4.36
CA SER A 78 18.86 -14.86 5.57
C SER A 78 18.02 -16.14 5.48
N LEU A 79 16.85 -16.11 4.84
CA LEU A 79 16.01 -17.28 4.59
C LEU A 79 16.67 -18.26 3.61
N TYR A 80 17.35 -17.73 2.59
CA TYR A 80 18.07 -18.54 1.61
C TYR A 80 19.28 -19.25 2.25
N LYS A 81 20.07 -18.53 3.07
CA LYS A 81 21.21 -19.10 3.80
C LYS A 81 20.80 -20.22 4.74
N ASN A 82 19.69 -20.04 5.45
CA ASN A 82 19.18 -21.04 6.39
C ASN A 82 18.35 -22.16 5.74
N LYS A 83 18.11 -22.10 4.41
CA LYS A 83 17.31 -23.08 3.64
C LYS A 83 15.88 -23.30 4.16
N PHE A 84 15.27 -22.31 4.84
CA PHE A 84 13.90 -22.40 5.32
C PHE A 84 12.88 -22.20 4.18
N TYR A 85 12.48 -23.30 3.53
CA TYR A 85 11.45 -23.32 2.46
C TYR A 85 11.61 -22.20 1.41
N SER A 86 12.84 -21.94 0.97
CA SER A 86 13.16 -20.83 0.06
C SER A 86 12.39 -20.88 -1.26
N ASN A 87 12.13 -22.07 -1.80
CA ASN A 87 11.43 -22.21 -3.08
C ASN A 87 9.94 -21.87 -2.97
N LEU A 88 9.28 -22.25 -1.87
CA LEU A 88 7.89 -21.87 -1.59
C LEU A 88 7.76 -20.37 -1.31
N PHE A 89 8.77 -19.79 -0.65
CA PHE A 89 8.83 -18.35 -0.41
C PHE A 89 8.91 -17.56 -1.72
N LEU A 90 9.81 -17.95 -2.62
CA LEU A 90 9.93 -17.34 -3.95
C LEU A 90 8.62 -17.47 -4.73
N PHE A 91 8.01 -18.65 -4.72
CA PHE A 91 6.72 -18.88 -5.38
C PHE A 91 5.65 -17.94 -4.82
N ASN A 92 5.56 -17.79 -3.51
CA ASN A 92 4.59 -16.88 -2.88
C ASN A 92 4.85 -15.41 -3.24
N ILE A 93 6.10 -14.97 -3.34
CA ILE A 93 6.41 -13.60 -3.79
C ILE A 93 5.96 -13.37 -5.23
N ILE A 94 6.26 -14.29 -6.16
CA ILE A 94 5.83 -14.12 -7.55
C ILE A 94 4.32 -14.22 -7.66
N PHE A 95 3.68 -15.13 -6.92
CA PHE A 95 2.22 -15.25 -6.90
C PHE A 95 1.55 -13.97 -6.38
N LEU A 96 2.13 -13.34 -5.34
CA LEU A 96 1.68 -12.05 -4.85
C LEU A 96 1.87 -10.95 -5.91
N LEU A 97 3.02 -10.87 -6.56
CA LEU A 97 3.27 -9.92 -7.64
C LEU A 97 2.28 -10.11 -8.80
N PHE A 98 1.98 -11.36 -9.16
CA PHE A 98 1.01 -11.69 -10.18
C PHE A 98 -0.38 -11.16 -9.84
N MET A 99 -0.85 -11.40 -8.61
CA MET A 99 -2.15 -10.87 -8.16
C MET A 99 -2.17 -9.34 -8.14
N LEU A 100 -1.11 -8.70 -7.62
CA LEU A 100 -1.01 -7.24 -7.57
C LEU A 100 -0.98 -6.61 -8.96
N TYR A 101 -0.23 -7.17 -9.89
CA TYR A 101 -0.22 -6.72 -11.28
C TYR A 101 -1.62 -6.76 -11.90
N LEU A 102 -2.37 -7.84 -11.65
CA LEU A 102 -3.75 -7.96 -12.12
C LEU A 102 -4.67 -6.93 -11.45
N THR A 103 -4.53 -6.65 -10.15
CA THR A 103 -5.35 -5.63 -9.48
C THR A 103 -5.22 -4.26 -10.12
N PHE A 104 -4.01 -3.81 -10.42
CA PHE A 104 -3.79 -2.46 -10.93
C PHE A 104 -4.04 -2.33 -12.43
N SER A 105 -3.94 -3.42 -13.21
CA SER A 105 -4.10 -3.39 -14.66
C SER A 105 -5.52 -3.62 -15.16
N VAL A 106 -6.42 -4.14 -14.32
CA VAL A 106 -7.78 -4.51 -14.73
C VAL A 106 -8.70 -3.29 -14.87
N MET A 107 -9.49 -3.29 -15.95
CA MET A 107 -10.50 -2.27 -16.24
C MET A 107 -11.89 -2.56 -15.70
N ASN A 108 -12.20 -3.81 -15.35
CA ASN A 108 -13.51 -4.19 -14.86
C ASN A 108 -13.56 -4.13 -13.33
N LEU A 109 -14.58 -3.47 -12.75
CA LEU A 109 -14.73 -3.38 -11.29
C LEU A 109 -14.86 -4.75 -10.60
N PHE A 110 -15.60 -5.69 -11.19
CA PHE A 110 -15.75 -7.03 -10.61
C PHE A 110 -14.44 -7.81 -10.58
N LEU A 111 -13.70 -7.81 -11.69
CA LEU A 111 -12.38 -8.44 -11.74
C LEU A 111 -11.39 -7.74 -10.80
N PHE A 112 -11.47 -6.42 -10.68
CA PHE A 112 -10.68 -5.66 -9.71
C PHE A 112 -10.94 -6.16 -8.28
N TYR A 113 -12.20 -6.32 -7.87
CA TYR A 113 -12.56 -6.88 -6.58
C TYR A 113 -11.99 -8.29 -6.35
N LEU A 114 -12.13 -9.18 -7.35
CA LEU A 114 -11.62 -10.55 -7.24
C LEU A 114 -10.11 -10.57 -6.99
N PHE A 115 -9.33 -9.79 -7.75
CA PHE A 115 -7.88 -9.74 -7.56
C PHE A 115 -7.50 -8.99 -6.28
N PHE A 116 -8.30 -8.00 -5.88
CA PHE A 116 -8.08 -7.22 -4.67
C PHE A 116 -8.19 -8.12 -3.43
N GLU A 117 -9.18 -9.00 -3.37
CA GLU A 117 -9.30 -9.99 -2.29
C GLU A 117 -8.32 -11.15 -2.46
N SER A 118 -8.04 -11.62 -3.69
CA SER A 118 -7.08 -12.71 -3.89
C SER A 118 -5.66 -12.35 -3.43
N SER A 119 -5.27 -11.07 -3.49
CA SER A 119 -3.98 -10.58 -2.95
C SER A 119 -3.81 -10.79 -1.43
N LEU A 120 -4.91 -11.01 -0.69
CA LEU A 120 -4.85 -11.32 0.75
C LEU A 120 -4.33 -12.74 1.01
N ILE A 121 -4.55 -13.68 0.08
CA ILE A 121 -4.15 -15.08 0.28
C ILE A 121 -2.61 -15.22 0.33
N PRO A 122 -1.83 -14.71 -0.64
CA PRO A 122 -0.37 -14.79 -0.56
C PRO A 122 0.21 -13.98 0.61
N THR A 123 -0.39 -12.84 0.96
CA THR A 123 0.10 -12.04 2.10
C THR A 123 -0.11 -12.76 3.42
N LEU A 124 -1.26 -13.42 3.61
CA LEU A 124 -1.51 -14.26 4.79
C LEU A 124 -0.54 -15.45 4.85
N MET A 125 -0.23 -16.09 3.72
CA MET A 125 0.79 -17.14 3.67
C MET A 125 2.18 -16.62 4.07
N LEU A 126 2.55 -15.39 3.70
CA LEU A 126 3.81 -14.77 4.12
C LEU A 126 3.87 -14.57 5.64
N ILE A 127 2.79 -14.06 6.25
CA ILE A 127 2.72 -13.78 7.70
C ILE A 127 2.76 -15.08 8.51
N ILE A 128 1.88 -16.03 8.20
CA ILE A 128 1.75 -17.28 8.98
C ILE A 128 2.94 -18.22 8.71
N GLY A 129 3.44 -18.26 7.47
CA GLY A 129 4.53 -19.16 7.09
C GLY A 129 5.88 -18.75 7.70
N TRP A 130 6.32 -17.53 7.41
CA TRP A 130 7.68 -17.07 7.73
C TRP A 130 7.75 -16.01 8.86
N GLY A 131 6.64 -15.69 9.52
CA GLY A 131 6.64 -14.83 10.71
C GLY A 131 7.37 -15.46 11.89
N TYR A 132 8.07 -14.65 12.69
CA TYR A 132 8.96 -15.15 13.76
C TYR A 132 8.25 -15.53 15.06
N GLN A 133 7.17 -14.82 15.42
CA GLN A 133 6.51 -14.95 16.74
C GLN A 133 5.25 -15.83 16.67
N PRO A 134 4.85 -16.49 17.79
CA PRO A 134 3.64 -17.32 17.83
C PRO A 134 2.36 -16.51 17.58
N GLU A 135 2.36 -15.23 17.96
CA GLU A 135 1.22 -14.31 17.75
C GLU A 135 0.84 -14.16 16.27
N ARG A 136 1.72 -14.53 15.32
CA ARG A 136 1.50 -14.48 13.85
C ARG A 136 0.18 -15.05 13.39
N ILE A 137 -0.33 -16.07 14.08
CA ILE A 137 -1.62 -16.68 13.77
C ILE A 137 -2.75 -15.68 14.10
N GLN A 138 -2.66 -15.03 15.27
CA GLN A 138 -3.62 -14.03 15.70
C GLN A 138 -3.61 -12.78 14.80
N ALA A 139 -2.44 -12.24 14.39
CA ALA A 139 -2.46 -11.13 13.43
C ALA A 139 -2.93 -11.56 12.04
N GLY A 140 -2.61 -12.77 11.60
CA GLY A 140 -3.16 -13.34 10.37
C GLY A 140 -4.69 -13.36 10.39
N MET A 141 -5.29 -13.78 11.50
CA MET A 141 -6.75 -13.78 11.68
C MET A 141 -7.34 -12.37 11.74
N TYR A 142 -6.67 -11.41 12.40
CA TYR A 142 -7.11 -10.01 12.36
C TYR A 142 -7.11 -9.48 10.92
N LEU A 143 -6.00 -9.61 10.18
CA LEU A 143 -5.91 -9.12 8.81
C LEU A 143 -7.02 -9.71 7.93
N LEU A 144 -7.27 -11.02 8.03
CA LEU A 144 -8.29 -11.70 7.26
C LEU A 144 -9.70 -11.24 7.61
N PHE A 145 -10.09 -11.19 8.90
CA PHE A 145 -11.46 -10.87 9.27
C PHE A 145 -11.80 -9.39 9.07
N TYR A 146 -10.88 -8.47 9.38
CA TYR A 146 -11.12 -7.05 9.13
C TYR A 146 -11.39 -6.79 7.65
N THR A 147 -10.55 -7.36 6.77
CA THR A 147 -10.66 -7.14 5.32
C THR A 147 -11.86 -7.85 4.70
N LEU A 148 -12.10 -9.13 5.01
CA LEU A 148 -13.23 -9.88 4.46
C LEU A 148 -14.59 -9.32 4.88
N PHE A 149 -14.73 -8.92 6.14
CA PHE A 149 -16.01 -8.38 6.61
C PHE A 149 -16.36 -7.07 5.91
N ALA A 150 -15.36 -6.24 5.60
CA ALA A 150 -15.55 -4.99 4.88
C ALA A 150 -15.67 -5.18 3.37
N SER A 151 -15.06 -6.22 2.79
CA SER A 151 -15.06 -6.49 1.36
C SER A 151 -16.37 -7.14 0.86
N LEU A 152 -17.05 -7.94 1.68
CA LEU A 152 -18.34 -8.54 1.31
C LEU A 152 -19.44 -7.49 0.99
N PRO A 153 -19.63 -6.40 1.78
CA PRO A 153 -20.50 -5.30 1.40
C PRO A 153 -20.13 -4.63 0.06
N LEU A 154 -18.82 -4.51 -0.23
CA LEU A 154 -18.34 -3.99 -1.51
C LEU A 154 -18.80 -4.89 -2.67
N LEU A 155 -18.73 -6.22 -2.53
CA LEU A 155 -19.23 -7.15 -3.55
C LEU A 155 -20.73 -6.95 -3.82
N MET A 156 -21.54 -6.79 -2.77
CA MET A 156 -22.97 -6.52 -2.92
C MET A 156 -23.22 -5.19 -3.64
N GLY A 157 -22.45 -4.14 -3.31
CA GLY A 157 -22.51 -2.85 -4.01
C GLY A 157 -22.14 -2.97 -5.49
N ILE A 158 -21.13 -3.79 -5.82
CA ILE A 158 -20.70 -4.06 -7.20
C ILE A 158 -21.81 -4.77 -7.99
N PHE A 159 -22.50 -5.76 -7.40
CA PHE A 159 -23.63 -6.41 -8.08
C PHE A 159 -24.83 -5.49 -8.27
N TYR A 160 -25.11 -4.59 -7.32
CA TYR A 160 -26.15 -3.58 -7.49
C TYR A 160 -25.82 -2.64 -8.65
N VAL A 161 -24.58 -2.13 -8.74
CA VAL A 161 -24.13 -1.31 -9.88
C VAL A 161 -24.25 -2.08 -11.19
N TYR A 162 -23.94 -3.39 -11.19
CA TYR A 162 -24.08 -4.21 -12.40
C TYR A 162 -25.53 -4.33 -12.87
N GLN A 163 -26.49 -4.51 -11.96
CA GLN A 163 -27.92 -4.65 -12.32
C GLN A 163 -28.47 -3.39 -12.99
N GLU A 164 -28.04 -2.22 -12.53
CA GLU A 164 -28.50 -0.94 -13.08
C GLU A 164 -27.82 -0.59 -14.41
N MET A 165 -26.53 -0.90 -14.54
CA MET A 165 -25.70 -0.46 -15.68
C MET A 165 -25.57 -1.49 -16.79
N ASN A 166 -25.67 -2.78 -16.48
CA ASN A 166 -25.31 -3.91 -17.35
C ASN A 166 -23.84 -3.95 -17.83
N TYR A 167 -23.02 -2.94 -17.53
CA TYR A 167 -21.58 -2.89 -17.84
C TYR A 167 -20.74 -2.59 -16.60
N MET A 168 -19.55 -3.21 -16.51
CA MET A 168 -18.63 -3.10 -15.36
C MET A 168 -17.29 -2.46 -15.66
N MET A 169 -17.10 -1.97 -16.88
CA MET A 169 -15.86 -1.30 -17.29
C MET A 169 -15.76 0.06 -16.62
N MET A 170 -14.71 0.27 -15.83
CA MET A 170 -14.45 1.47 -15.02
C MET A 170 -14.54 2.77 -15.83
N TYR A 171 -14.13 2.74 -17.11
CA TYR A 171 -14.19 3.92 -17.97
C TYR A 171 -15.63 4.42 -18.20
N PHE A 172 -16.58 3.51 -18.46
CA PHE A 172 -17.97 3.90 -18.73
C PHE A 172 -18.74 4.32 -17.48
N LEU A 173 -18.24 3.95 -16.30
CA LEU A 173 -18.86 4.33 -15.03
C LEU A 173 -18.77 5.83 -14.73
N LYS A 174 -17.94 6.58 -15.47
CA LYS A 174 -17.88 8.05 -15.40
C LYS A 174 -19.21 8.73 -15.74
N PHE A 175 -20.06 8.10 -16.56
CA PHE A 175 -21.31 8.71 -17.01
C PHE A 175 -22.46 8.58 -16.01
N TYR A 176 -22.20 7.97 -14.85
CA TYR A 176 -23.24 7.66 -13.88
C TYR A 176 -22.92 8.24 -12.50
N ASP A 177 -23.92 8.91 -11.94
CA ASP A 177 -23.86 9.44 -10.58
C ASP A 177 -24.99 8.83 -9.76
N TYR A 178 -24.66 7.92 -8.84
CA TYR A 178 -25.62 7.44 -7.85
C TYR A 178 -25.76 8.43 -6.70
N ASN A 179 -26.97 8.54 -6.16
CA ASN A 179 -27.30 9.36 -4.99
C ASN A 179 -27.74 8.53 -3.76
N LEU A 180 -27.49 7.21 -3.75
CA LEU A 180 -27.89 6.31 -2.68
C LEU A 180 -26.85 6.21 -1.55
N PHE A 181 -27.23 6.63 -0.34
CA PHE A 181 -26.35 6.59 0.83
C PHE A 181 -25.84 5.19 1.19
N MET A 182 -26.72 4.18 1.15
CA MET A 182 -26.31 2.80 1.47
C MET A 182 -25.28 2.26 0.47
N LEU A 183 -25.43 2.57 -0.82
CA LEU A 183 -24.47 2.18 -1.84
C LEU A 183 -23.10 2.84 -1.60
N TYR A 184 -23.11 4.12 -1.22
CA TYR A 184 -21.89 4.85 -0.88
C TYR A 184 -21.11 4.18 0.26
N LEU A 185 -21.80 3.80 1.35
CA LEU A 185 -21.16 3.09 2.46
C LEU A 185 -20.62 1.73 2.02
N CYS A 186 -21.42 0.92 1.32
CA CYS A 186 -21.00 -0.41 0.84
C CYS A 186 -19.74 -0.34 -0.04
N LEU A 187 -19.67 0.64 -0.94
CA LEU A 187 -18.55 0.78 -1.87
C LEU A 187 -17.28 1.35 -1.21
N ILE A 188 -17.39 2.20 -0.19
CA ILE A 188 -16.21 2.87 0.41
C ILE A 188 -15.61 2.08 1.57
N MET A 189 -16.42 1.40 2.39
CA MET A 189 -15.95 0.80 3.64
C MET A 189 -14.80 -0.19 3.46
N ALA A 190 -14.84 -1.04 2.43
CA ALA A 190 -13.77 -1.99 2.13
C ALA A 190 -12.39 -1.30 1.99
N PHE A 191 -12.36 -0.15 1.33
CA PHE A 191 -11.12 0.57 1.10
C PHE A 191 -10.66 1.37 2.32
N LEU A 192 -11.58 1.87 3.14
CA LEU A 192 -11.26 2.50 4.44
C LEU A 192 -10.74 1.50 5.48
N VAL A 193 -11.02 0.22 5.31
CA VAL A 193 -10.40 -0.83 6.14
C VAL A 193 -8.99 -1.15 5.65
N LYS A 194 -8.77 -1.25 4.33
CA LYS A 194 -7.41 -1.47 3.77
C LYS A 194 -6.50 -0.25 3.87
N MET A 195 -7.02 0.96 3.70
CA MET A 195 -6.37 2.23 4.08
C MET A 195 -6.77 2.53 5.52
N PRO A 196 -6.00 2.08 6.52
CA PRO A 196 -6.42 1.99 7.91
C PRO A 196 -6.90 3.34 8.45
N MET A 197 -8.22 3.52 8.52
CA MET A 197 -8.82 4.62 9.26
C MET A 197 -8.67 4.39 10.77
N TYR A 198 -8.68 5.46 11.57
CA TYR A 198 -8.39 5.42 13.01
C TYR A 198 -9.22 4.45 13.87
N PHE A 199 -10.42 4.03 13.46
CA PHE A 199 -11.15 2.99 14.20
C PHE A 199 -10.74 1.56 13.83
N VAL A 200 -10.26 1.38 12.60
CA VAL A 200 -10.01 0.07 12.01
C VAL A 200 -8.50 -0.20 11.83
N HIS A 201 -7.63 0.70 12.28
CA HIS A 201 -6.18 0.59 12.07
C HIS A 201 -5.48 -0.54 12.85
N LEU A 202 -6.12 -1.14 13.87
CA LEU A 202 -5.45 -2.04 14.81
C LEU A 202 -4.85 -3.31 14.19
N TRP A 203 -5.38 -3.75 13.03
CA TRP A 203 -4.82 -4.90 12.32
C TRP A 203 -3.42 -4.61 11.78
N LEU A 204 -3.13 -3.36 11.41
CA LEU A 204 -1.90 -3.00 10.74
C LEU A 204 -0.67 -3.12 11.66
N PRO A 205 -0.61 -2.49 12.86
CA PRO A 205 0.55 -2.63 13.73
C PRO A 205 0.85 -4.08 14.11
N LYS A 206 -0.19 -4.90 14.37
CA LYS A 206 -0.03 -6.32 14.67
C LYS A 206 0.54 -7.09 13.48
N ALA A 207 -0.04 -6.90 12.29
CA ALA A 207 0.42 -7.55 11.07
C ALA A 207 1.88 -7.21 10.75
N HIS A 208 2.30 -5.95 10.89
CA HIS A 208 3.68 -5.53 10.60
C HIS A 208 4.71 -6.07 11.59
N VAL A 209 4.37 -6.10 12.88
CA VAL A 209 5.27 -6.54 13.95
C VAL A 209 5.60 -8.03 13.82
N GLU A 210 4.61 -8.83 13.45
CA GLU A 210 4.70 -10.30 13.39
C GLU A 210 5.12 -10.82 12.02
N ALA A 211 4.91 -10.06 10.95
CA ALA A 211 5.32 -10.42 9.60
C ALA A 211 6.85 -10.56 9.46
N PRO A 212 7.31 -11.44 8.55
CA PRO A 212 8.69 -11.40 8.07
C PRO A 212 8.95 -10.08 7.34
N ILE A 213 10.21 -9.78 7.07
CA ILE A 213 10.65 -8.52 6.43
C ILE A 213 9.96 -8.27 5.10
N SER A 214 9.91 -9.30 4.25
CA SER A 214 9.22 -9.23 2.96
C SER A 214 7.73 -8.94 3.14
N GLY A 215 7.08 -9.58 4.13
CA GLY A 215 5.70 -9.30 4.51
C GLY A 215 5.50 -7.85 4.95
N SER A 216 6.33 -7.33 5.86
CA SER A 216 6.25 -5.94 6.32
C SER A 216 6.47 -4.94 5.17
N MET A 217 7.42 -5.22 4.26
CA MET A 217 7.69 -4.38 3.08
C MET A 217 6.49 -4.30 2.14
N ILE A 218 5.89 -5.44 1.76
CA ILE A 218 4.77 -5.43 0.81
C ILE A 218 3.49 -4.87 1.41
N LEU A 219 3.24 -5.15 2.69
CA LEU A 219 2.10 -4.58 3.42
C LEU A 219 2.18 -3.05 3.40
N ALA A 220 3.33 -2.50 3.78
CA ALA A 220 3.51 -1.05 3.87
C ALA A 220 3.46 -0.40 2.50
N ALA A 221 4.12 -1.03 1.53
CA ALA A 221 4.41 -0.37 0.28
C ALA A 221 3.37 -0.57 -0.81
N ILE A 222 2.52 -1.59 -0.74
CA ILE A 222 1.52 -1.85 -1.78
C ILE A 222 0.13 -2.10 -1.19
N MET A 223 -0.01 -2.91 -0.14
CA MET A 223 -1.34 -3.30 0.35
C MET A 223 -2.17 -2.11 0.85
N LEU A 224 -1.55 -1.13 1.51
CA LEU A 224 -2.23 0.13 1.87
C LEU A 224 -2.64 0.92 0.62
N LYS A 225 -1.80 0.92 -0.41
CA LYS A 225 -2.04 1.66 -1.66
C LYS A 225 -3.10 1.01 -2.54
N LEU A 226 -3.35 -0.29 -2.41
CA LEU A 226 -4.51 -0.93 -3.03
C LEU A 226 -5.82 -0.31 -2.56
N GLY A 227 -5.93 0.03 -1.27
CA GLY A 227 -7.09 0.74 -0.73
C GLY A 227 -7.25 2.12 -1.35
N GLY A 228 -6.15 2.88 -1.45
CA GLY A 228 -6.15 4.21 -2.08
C GLY A 228 -6.49 4.16 -3.55
N TYR A 229 -5.88 3.24 -4.31
CA TYR A 229 -6.21 3.00 -5.70
C TYR A 229 -7.70 2.67 -5.89
N GLY A 230 -8.25 1.78 -5.05
CA GLY A 230 -9.66 1.45 -5.06
C GLY A 230 -10.56 2.66 -4.81
N LEU A 231 -10.24 3.47 -3.78
CA LEU A 231 -10.95 4.74 -3.53
C LEU A 231 -10.90 5.65 -4.76
N LEU A 232 -9.72 5.89 -5.34
CA LEU A 232 -9.58 6.77 -6.51
C LEU A 232 -10.45 6.30 -7.68
N ARG A 233 -10.57 4.99 -7.92
CA ARG A 233 -11.40 4.43 -9.01
C ARG A 233 -12.89 4.51 -8.71
N ILE A 234 -13.31 4.19 -7.49
CA ILE A 234 -14.73 4.18 -7.10
C ILE A 234 -15.28 5.60 -6.94
N MET A 235 -14.44 6.56 -6.54
CA MET A 235 -14.84 7.96 -6.35
C MET A 235 -15.41 8.60 -7.62
N ILE A 236 -15.04 8.09 -8.80
CA ILE A 236 -15.61 8.54 -10.09
C ILE A 236 -17.13 8.37 -10.12
N ILE A 237 -17.68 7.33 -9.49
CA ILE A 237 -19.12 6.99 -9.46
C ILE A 237 -19.86 7.74 -8.34
N LEU A 238 -19.13 8.09 -7.28
CA LEU A 238 -19.69 8.56 -6.01
C LEU A 238 -19.58 10.07 -5.83
N GLN A 239 -19.31 10.85 -6.88
CA GLN A 239 -19.01 12.28 -6.78
C GLN A 239 -20.09 13.05 -6.01
N LYS A 240 -21.35 12.97 -6.44
CA LYS A 240 -22.46 13.72 -5.83
C LYS A 240 -22.70 13.40 -4.35
N ILE A 241 -22.63 12.13 -3.96
CA ILE A 241 -22.79 11.74 -2.56
C ILE A 241 -21.58 12.13 -1.74
N ASN A 242 -20.37 12.00 -2.31
CA ASN A 242 -19.15 12.33 -1.58
C ASN A 242 -19.08 13.81 -1.23
N PHE A 243 -19.60 14.72 -2.06
CA PHE A 243 -19.74 16.13 -1.68
C PHE A 243 -20.64 16.35 -0.45
N LYS A 244 -21.63 15.47 -0.22
CA LYS A 244 -22.53 15.54 0.93
C LYS A 244 -21.96 14.86 2.18
N MET A 245 -21.32 13.70 2.03
CA MET A 245 -20.91 12.84 3.15
C MET A 245 -19.41 12.83 3.42
N GLY A 246 -18.58 13.32 2.49
CA GLY A 246 -17.12 13.26 2.58
C GLY A 246 -16.54 13.94 3.81
N TYR A 247 -17.25 14.93 4.37
CA TYR A 247 -16.83 15.63 5.59
C TYR A 247 -16.65 14.67 6.78
N ILE A 248 -17.48 13.61 6.88
CA ILE A 248 -17.41 12.64 7.98
C ILE A 248 -16.03 11.96 7.96
N TRP A 249 -15.59 11.53 6.77
CA TRP A 249 -14.33 10.83 6.61
C TRP A 249 -13.13 11.76 6.78
N ILE A 250 -13.22 13.02 6.31
CA ILE A 250 -12.18 14.03 6.51
C ILE A 250 -11.95 14.30 8.00
N VAL A 251 -13.03 14.46 8.77
CA VAL A 251 -12.94 14.71 10.22
C VAL A 251 -12.31 13.51 10.94
N ILE A 252 -12.77 12.29 10.64
CA ILE A 252 -12.21 11.08 11.26
C ILE A 252 -10.74 10.88 10.87
N SER A 253 -10.37 11.18 9.63
CA SER A 253 -8.98 11.01 9.18
C SER A 253 -8.03 12.03 9.83
N LEU A 254 -8.43 13.30 9.95
CA LEU A 254 -7.60 14.33 10.57
C LEU A 254 -7.45 14.12 12.08
N ILE A 255 -8.55 13.92 12.80
CA ILE A 255 -8.52 13.65 14.24
C ILE A 255 -7.75 12.35 14.51
N GLY A 256 -8.00 11.33 13.69
CA GLY A 256 -7.33 10.05 13.78
C GLY A 256 -5.83 10.14 13.57
N GLY A 257 -5.40 10.88 12.54
CA GLY A 257 -3.99 11.14 12.25
C GLY A 257 -3.26 11.75 13.44
N PHE A 258 -3.87 12.76 14.08
CA PHE A 258 -3.32 13.39 15.28
C PHE A 258 -3.16 12.42 16.46
N TYR A 259 -4.17 11.61 16.76
CA TYR A 259 -4.04 10.63 17.85
C TYR A 259 -3.00 9.56 17.56
N ILE A 260 -2.84 9.15 16.30
CA ILE A 260 -1.83 8.18 15.92
C ILE A 260 -0.44 8.77 16.03
N SER A 261 -0.23 10.03 15.63
CA SER A 261 1.08 10.65 15.77
C SER A 261 1.49 10.80 17.24
N LEU A 262 0.57 11.18 18.13
CA LEU A 262 0.83 11.13 19.58
C LEU A 262 1.19 9.72 20.05
N LYS A 263 0.51 8.69 19.53
CA LYS A 263 0.82 7.29 19.86
C LYS A 263 2.20 6.86 19.37
N CYS A 264 2.71 7.42 18.26
CA CYS A 264 4.05 7.17 17.74
C CYS A 264 5.14 7.58 18.75
N PHE A 265 4.99 8.72 19.45
CA PHE A 265 5.96 9.16 20.46
C PHE A 265 6.11 8.17 21.62
N CYS A 266 5.02 7.49 21.98
CA CYS A 266 5.03 6.52 23.06
C CYS A 266 5.52 5.12 22.63
N GLN A 267 5.78 4.87 21.34
CA GLN A 267 6.19 3.55 20.87
C GLN A 267 7.67 3.26 21.18
N ILE A 268 7.90 2.12 21.81
CA ILE A 268 9.26 1.63 22.13
C ILE A 268 9.77 0.68 21.03
N ASP A 269 8.88 -0.03 20.35
CA ASP A 269 9.24 -0.98 19.30
C ASP A 269 9.44 -0.28 17.95
N MET A 270 10.59 -0.51 17.29
CA MET A 270 10.89 0.16 16.02
C MET A 270 9.91 -0.23 14.89
N LYS A 271 9.51 -1.50 14.79
CA LYS A 271 8.55 -1.94 13.77
C LYS A 271 7.16 -1.35 14.00
N SER A 272 6.71 -1.24 15.26
CA SER A 272 5.41 -0.64 15.55
C SER A 272 5.44 0.86 15.31
N LEU A 273 6.53 1.55 15.63
CA LEU A 273 6.72 2.97 15.34
C LEU A 273 6.56 3.26 13.84
N ILE A 274 7.25 2.50 12.98
CA ILE A 274 7.12 2.65 11.51
C ILE A 274 5.70 2.31 11.04
N ALA A 275 5.05 1.32 11.66
CA ALA A 275 3.67 0.97 11.34
C ALA A 275 2.69 2.10 11.69
N TYR A 276 2.79 2.71 12.87
CA TYR A 276 1.91 3.83 13.23
C TYR A 276 2.19 5.08 12.40
N SER A 277 3.46 5.39 12.09
CA SER A 277 3.76 6.52 11.17
C SER A 277 3.11 6.30 9.80
N SER A 278 3.05 5.06 9.31
CA SER A 278 2.36 4.76 8.05
C SER A 278 0.85 5.00 8.09
N VAL A 279 0.21 4.77 9.24
CA VAL A 279 -1.22 5.06 9.41
C VAL A 279 -1.42 6.58 9.44
N ALA A 280 -0.52 7.34 10.08
CA ALA A 280 -0.58 8.80 10.11
C ALA A 280 -0.48 9.41 8.70
N HIS A 281 0.52 9.05 7.90
CA HIS A 281 0.64 9.57 6.52
C HIS A 281 -0.56 9.16 5.64
N MET A 282 -1.02 7.90 5.73
CA MET A 282 -2.20 7.46 4.97
C MET A 282 -3.51 8.14 5.43
N SER A 283 -3.61 8.60 6.68
CA SER A 283 -4.77 9.38 7.13
C SER A 283 -4.90 10.71 6.38
N VAL A 284 -3.79 11.37 6.08
CA VAL A 284 -3.78 12.60 5.26
C VAL A 284 -4.15 12.29 3.81
N VAL A 285 -3.72 11.15 3.27
CA VAL A 285 -4.14 10.66 1.94
C VAL A 285 -5.65 10.47 1.87
N ILE A 286 -6.27 9.81 2.87
CA ILE A 286 -7.73 9.62 2.93
C ILE A 286 -8.44 10.97 2.95
N GLY A 287 -7.99 11.90 3.79
CA GLY A 287 -8.55 13.25 3.86
C GLY A 287 -8.48 13.96 2.51
N GLY A 288 -7.32 13.95 1.86
CA GLY A 288 -7.11 14.59 0.56
C GLY A 288 -7.98 14.00 -0.55
N ILE A 289 -8.09 12.67 -0.64
CA ILE A 289 -8.97 11.99 -1.62
C ILE A 289 -10.43 12.41 -1.41
N MET A 290 -10.87 12.48 -0.15
CA MET A 290 -12.27 12.81 0.18
C MET A 290 -12.65 14.26 -0.18
N THR A 291 -11.70 15.19 -0.31
CA THR A 291 -11.98 16.57 -0.76
C THR A 291 -12.36 16.68 -2.25
N MET A 292 -12.08 15.66 -3.08
CA MET A 292 -12.33 15.68 -4.53
C MET A 292 -11.64 16.83 -5.31
N ASN A 293 -10.62 17.46 -4.73
CA ASN A 293 -9.82 18.49 -5.40
C ASN A 293 -8.72 17.85 -6.26
N TYR A 294 -8.37 18.48 -7.39
CA TYR A 294 -7.28 18.02 -8.26
C TYR A 294 -5.94 17.94 -7.52
N TRP A 295 -5.63 18.94 -6.69
CA TRP A 295 -4.46 18.94 -5.80
C TRP A 295 -4.48 17.78 -4.80
N GLY A 296 -5.65 17.46 -4.25
CA GLY A 296 -5.81 16.34 -3.32
C GLY A 296 -5.58 15.00 -4.02
N TYR A 297 -6.13 14.84 -5.24
CA TYR A 297 -5.93 13.64 -6.06
C TYR A 297 -4.47 13.42 -6.43
N MET A 298 -3.80 14.45 -7.00
CA MET A 298 -2.38 14.35 -7.38
C MET A 298 -1.47 14.18 -6.16
N GLY A 299 -1.75 14.90 -5.06
CA GLY A 299 -0.99 14.78 -3.82
C GLY A 299 -1.11 13.40 -3.18
N SER A 300 -2.33 12.84 -3.17
CA SER A 300 -2.58 11.49 -2.66
C SER A 300 -1.77 10.45 -3.44
N TYR A 301 -1.70 10.59 -4.76
CA TYR A 301 -0.94 9.69 -5.62
C TYR A 301 0.58 9.78 -5.39
N ILE A 302 1.12 11.01 -5.35
CA ILE A 302 2.55 11.24 -5.11
C ILE A 302 2.96 10.71 -3.73
N LEU A 303 2.16 10.99 -2.69
CA LEU A 303 2.45 10.51 -1.34
C LEU A 303 2.36 8.99 -1.23
N MET A 304 1.39 8.35 -1.91
CA MET A 304 1.29 6.89 -1.94
C MET A 304 2.58 6.22 -2.47
N ILE A 305 3.18 6.78 -3.53
CA ILE A 305 4.45 6.29 -4.09
C ILE A 305 5.63 6.61 -3.17
N GLY A 306 5.78 7.88 -2.79
CA GLY A 306 6.89 8.33 -1.95
C GLY A 306 6.95 7.60 -0.62
N HIS A 307 5.80 7.52 0.07
CA HIS A 307 5.69 6.76 1.31
C HIS A 307 5.92 5.27 1.08
N GLY A 308 5.45 4.69 -0.03
CA GLY A 308 5.70 3.29 -0.35
C GLY A 308 7.19 2.93 -0.35
N LEU A 309 8.01 3.75 -1.02
CA LEU A 309 9.46 3.60 -1.06
C LEU A 309 10.12 3.89 0.31
N CYS A 310 9.72 4.97 0.98
CA CYS A 310 10.30 5.36 2.27
C CYS A 310 10.03 4.31 3.36
N SER A 311 8.77 3.91 3.54
CA SER A 311 8.37 2.96 4.60
C SER A 311 8.95 1.56 4.39
N SER A 312 9.00 1.05 3.15
CA SER A 312 9.67 -0.23 2.85
C SER A 312 11.16 -0.19 3.17
N GLY A 313 11.83 0.92 2.84
CA GLY A 313 13.22 1.16 3.22
C GLY A 313 13.40 1.16 4.74
N MET A 314 12.55 1.87 5.49
CA MET A 314 12.62 1.89 6.96
C MET A 314 12.38 0.51 7.59
N PHE A 315 11.44 -0.28 7.06
CA PHE A 315 11.27 -1.67 7.50
C PHE A 315 12.52 -2.52 7.22
N CYS A 316 13.18 -2.33 6.08
CA CYS A 316 14.47 -2.96 5.78
C CYS A 316 15.53 -2.60 6.83
N LEU A 317 15.67 -1.30 7.12
CA LEU A 317 16.67 -0.82 8.06
C LEU A 317 16.41 -1.32 9.49
N SER A 318 15.14 -1.35 9.90
CA SER A 318 14.73 -1.91 11.20
C SER A 318 15.12 -3.38 11.31
N ASN A 319 15.05 -4.13 10.20
CA ASN A 319 15.44 -5.53 10.21
C ASN A 319 16.94 -5.74 10.24
N MET A 320 17.72 -4.94 9.52
CA MET A 320 19.18 -5.04 9.60
C MET A 320 19.67 -4.80 11.04
N ASN A 321 19.04 -3.88 11.78
CA ASN A 321 19.30 -3.71 13.20
C ASN A 321 18.87 -4.95 14.02
N TYR A 322 17.70 -5.51 13.71
CA TYR A 322 17.20 -6.72 14.36
C TYR A 322 18.08 -7.94 14.14
N GLU A 323 18.60 -8.18 12.92
CA GLU A 323 19.49 -9.32 12.63
C GLU A 323 20.83 -9.24 13.38
N ARG A 324 21.25 -8.04 13.81
CA ARG A 324 22.49 -7.82 14.56
C ARG A 324 22.30 -7.90 16.07
N LEU A 325 21.26 -7.26 16.59
CA LEU A 325 21.03 -7.15 18.04
C LEU A 325 19.94 -8.09 18.58
N ASN A 326 19.22 -8.81 17.70
CA ASN A 326 18.10 -9.69 18.02
C ASN A 326 17.00 -9.04 18.88
N SER A 327 16.93 -7.70 18.91
CA SER A 327 15.96 -6.94 19.68
C SER A 327 15.31 -5.84 18.84
N ARG A 328 14.00 -5.65 19.02
CA ARG A 328 13.20 -4.64 18.30
C ARG A 328 13.10 -3.30 19.04
N SER A 329 13.47 -3.28 20.32
CA SER A 329 13.33 -2.11 21.20
C SER A 329 14.30 -0.99 20.81
N LEU A 330 13.78 0.22 20.69
CA LEU A 330 14.54 1.43 20.38
C LEU A 330 15.59 1.74 21.46
N PHE A 331 15.33 1.41 22.73
CA PHE A 331 16.29 1.65 23.82
C PHE A 331 17.56 0.79 23.76
N MET A 332 17.47 -0.42 23.23
CA MET A 332 18.63 -1.30 23.07
C MET A 332 19.45 -0.94 21.84
N ASN A 333 18.79 -0.40 20.80
CA ASN A 333 19.40 -0.10 19.51
C ASN A 333 20.00 1.33 19.50
N LYS A 334 20.85 1.64 20.49
CA LYS A 334 21.55 2.93 20.63
C LYS A 334 22.99 2.86 20.10
N GLY A 335 23.56 4.01 19.73
CA GLY A 335 24.99 4.12 19.40
C GLY A 335 25.42 3.54 18.05
N MET A 336 24.48 3.20 17.15
CA MET A 336 24.78 2.59 15.85
C MET A 336 25.62 3.45 14.91
N MET A 337 25.63 4.78 15.11
CA MET A 337 26.44 5.70 14.31
C MET A 337 27.94 5.40 14.40
N ASN A 338 28.43 4.98 15.57
CA ASN A 338 29.84 4.65 15.77
C ASN A 338 30.21 3.30 15.13
N PHE A 339 29.28 2.34 15.13
CA PHE A 339 29.53 0.99 14.61
C PHE A 339 29.34 0.87 13.09
N MET A 340 28.30 1.51 12.54
CA MET A 340 27.90 1.37 11.14
C MET A 340 27.52 2.74 10.54
N PRO A 341 28.50 3.60 10.21
CA PRO A 341 28.22 4.95 9.72
C PRO A 341 27.47 4.94 8.38
N SER A 342 27.75 3.99 7.49
CA SER A 342 27.02 3.85 6.23
C SER A 342 25.54 3.53 6.43
N MET A 343 25.23 2.68 7.41
CA MET A 343 23.86 2.37 7.79
C MET A 343 23.15 3.59 8.40
N SER A 344 23.87 4.37 9.21
CA SER A 344 23.34 5.60 9.79
C SER A 344 23.01 6.67 8.74
N LEU A 345 23.79 6.75 7.64
CA LEU A 345 23.48 7.62 6.50
C LEU A 345 22.15 7.22 5.85
N TRP A 346 21.92 5.93 5.60
CA TRP A 346 20.65 5.45 5.04
C TRP A 346 19.47 5.70 5.98
N TRP A 347 19.66 5.52 7.29
CA TRP A 347 18.68 5.94 8.29
C TRP A 347 18.36 7.42 8.17
N PHE A 348 19.36 8.29 8.11
CA PHE A 348 19.15 9.73 7.98
C PHE A 348 18.38 10.10 6.70
N LEU A 349 18.75 9.52 5.55
CA LEU A 349 18.08 9.79 4.28
C LEU A 349 16.62 9.32 4.27
N LEU A 350 16.32 8.14 4.82
CA LEU A 350 14.95 7.64 4.86
C LEU A 350 14.12 8.37 5.92
N MET A 351 14.67 8.68 7.09
CA MET A 351 13.98 9.47 8.11
C MET A 351 13.70 10.89 7.62
N SER A 352 14.65 11.54 6.94
CA SER A 352 14.43 12.88 6.37
C SER A 352 13.37 12.87 5.27
N SER A 353 13.32 11.82 4.45
CA SER A 353 12.23 11.64 3.49
C SER A 353 10.89 11.37 4.18
N ASN A 354 10.85 10.68 5.33
CA ASN A 354 9.63 10.45 6.09
C ASN A 354 9.11 11.74 6.74
N MET A 355 10.01 12.62 7.21
CA MET A 355 9.70 13.98 7.68
C MET A 355 9.41 14.96 6.53
N ALA A 356 9.29 14.48 5.30
CA ALA A 356 9.03 15.29 4.12
C ALA A 356 10.01 16.46 3.94
N ALA A 357 11.33 16.23 4.11
CA ALA A 357 12.34 17.24 3.82
C ALA A 357 12.55 17.44 2.30
N PRO A 358 12.92 18.65 1.82
CA PRO A 358 13.30 18.84 0.41
C PRO A 358 14.61 18.10 0.12
N PRO A 359 14.78 17.40 -1.04
CA PRO A 359 13.96 17.34 -2.26
C PRO A 359 13.05 16.08 -2.36
N SER A 360 12.49 15.58 -1.25
CA SER A 360 11.73 14.32 -1.25
C SER A 360 10.38 14.38 -1.99
N LEU A 361 9.93 13.25 -2.54
CA LEU A 361 8.59 13.10 -3.11
C LEU A 361 7.48 13.28 -2.06
N ASN A 362 7.76 12.91 -0.80
CA ASN A 362 6.82 13.05 0.30
C ASN A 362 6.48 14.52 0.54
N LEU A 363 7.46 15.44 0.47
CA LEU A 363 7.20 16.88 0.56
C LEU A 363 6.21 17.37 -0.50
N MET A 364 6.40 16.95 -1.76
CA MET A 364 5.49 17.37 -2.83
C MET A 364 4.07 16.82 -2.62
N GLY A 365 3.95 15.59 -2.13
CA GLY A 365 2.67 14.98 -1.74
C GLY A 365 2.00 15.69 -0.56
N GLU A 366 2.74 15.98 0.50
CA GLU A 366 2.18 16.61 1.71
C GLU A 366 1.77 18.06 1.47
N ILE A 367 2.57 18.86 0.75
CA ILE A 367 2.21 20.26 0.43
C ILE A 367 0.92 20.31 -0.39
N SER A 368 0.78 19.43 -1.40
CA SER A 368 -0.42 19.38 -2.23
C SER A 368 -1.65 18.89 -1.45
N LEU A 369 -1.48 17.93 -0.52
CA LEU A 369 -2.54 17.49 0.38
C LEU A 369 -2.96 18.57 1.38
N ILE A 370 -2.01 19.28 2.00
CA ILE A 370 -2.28 20.39 2.92
C ILE A 370 -3.08 21.49 2.20
N ASN A 371 -2.65 21.89 1.00
CA ASN A 371 -3.38 22.88 0.20
C ASN A 371 -4.81 22.40 -0.14
N SER A 372 -5.00 21.12 -0.41
CA SER A 372 -6.32 20.56 -0.71
C SER A 372 -7.26 20.58 0.50
N LEU A 373 -6.73 20.32 1.69
CA LEU A 373 -7.51 20.27 2.94
C LEU A 373 -7.79 21.65 3.53
N VAL A 374 -6.84 22.59 3.40
CA VAL A 374 -7.05 23.99 3.80
C VAL A 374 -8.05 24.67 2.88
N SER A 375 -8.02 24.38 1.58
CA SER A 375 -9.03 24.90 0.64
C SER A 375 -10.43 24.35 0.90
N TRP A 376 -10.56 23.16 1.50
CA TRP A 376 -11.86 22.62 1.92
C TRP A 376 -12.43 23.34 3.15
N SER A 377 -11.62 23.57 4.19
CA SER A 377 -12.02 24.38 5.35
C SER A 377 -10.81 24.94 6.08
N TRP A 378 -10.91 26.17 6.58
CA TRP A 378 -9.84 26.80 7.39
C TRP A 378 -9.59 26.07 8.73
N LEU A 379 -10.62 25.43 9.30
CA LEU A 379 -10.51 24.70 10.57
C LEU A 379 -9.58 23.48 10.47
N SER A 380 -9.41 22.89 9.28
CA SER A 380 -8.50 21.77 9.06
C SER A 380 -7.03 22.13 9.38
N MET A 381 -6.67 23.42 9.31
CA MET A 381 -5.31 23.89 9.53
C MET A 381 -4.80 23.57 10.93
N ILE A 382 -5.64 23.67 11.96
CA ILE A 382 -5.25 23.37 13.35
C ILE A 382 -4.84 21.91 13.48
N MET A 383 -5.65 21.00 12.92
CA MET A 383 -5.36 19.57 12.94
C MET A 383 -4.15 19.23 12.09
N LEU A 384 -4.01 19.82 10.90
CA LEU A 384 -2.85 19.61 10.04
C LEU A 384 -1.54 20.05 10.69
N MET A 385 -1.54 21.20 11.37
CA MET A 385 -0.39 21.66 12.13
C MET A 385 0.01 20.59 13.16
N SER A 386 -0.95 20.08 13.93
CA SER A 386 -0.68 19.04 14.92
C SER A 386 -0.13 17.73 14.30
N ILE A 387 -0.63 17.30 13.15
CA ILE A 387 -0.14 16.09 12.45
C ILE A 387 1.26 16.30 11.85
N SER A 388 1.61 17.52 11.45
CA SER A 388 2.93 17.80 10.87
C SER A 388 4.03 17.91 11.92
N PHE A 389 3.69 18.38 13.14
CA PHE A 389 4.65 18.56 14.22
C PHE A 389 4.90 17.28 15.02
N PHE A 390 3.86 16.45 15.17
CA PHE A 390 3.91 15.19 15.89
C PHE A 390 3.97 14.04 14.89
#